data_AF-A0AAD6E176-F1
#
_entry.id   AF-A0AAD6E176-F1
#
_cell.length_a   1.000
_cell.length_b   1.000
_cell.length_c   1.000
_cell.angle_alpha   90.00
_cell.angle_beta   90.00
_cell.angle_gamma   90.00
#
_symmetry.space_group_name_H-M   'P 1'
#
loop_
_entity.id
_entity.type
_entity.pdbx_description
1 polymer ?
#
loop_
_entity_poly.entity_id
_entity_poly.type
_entity_poly.pdbx_seq_one_letter_code
_entity_poly.pdbx_strand_id
1 'polypeptide(L)'
;MMSARFARAGLRATQFSVPRTAAVNGIRSYATPAQETRAPVALFGVDGTYASALYTASAKSAALDQTARAIASLGETLKADKKLVTILGAPMLTIADKQSIVEELAKIAGTDKAGILKNFLETLAENNRLGSLEGVCEKFATLMGAHRGEIDLNITSAQELDAKTLSRLEKAVSKSQFSQGKKLKVVAKVNPDLVGGLVVEIGDRTVDLSVSSKIAKMNKALSDAL
;
A
#
# COMPACT_ATOMS: atom_id res chain seq x y z
N MET A 1 -98.84 25.19 -25.00
CA MET A 1 -99.08 25.23 -23.54
C MET A 1 -98.14 24.24 -22.87
N MET A 2 -97.02 24.77 -22.35
CA MET A 2 -95.94 24.03 -21.69
C MET A 2 -96.31 23.74 -20.23
N SER A 3 -96.00 22.53 -19.76
CA SER A 3 -95.82 22.26 -18.33
C SER A 3 -94.78 21.14 -18.19
N ALA A 4 -93.58 21.50 -17.75
CA ALA A 4 -92.53 20.55 -17.41
C ALA A 4 -92.18 20.76 -15.93
N ARG A 5 -92.46 19.72 -15.15
CA ARG A 5 -92.13 19.60 -13.74
C ARG A 5 -90.67 19.14 -13.56
N PHE A 6 -90.21 19.37 -12.34
CA PHE A 6 -89.20 18.65 -11.57
C PHE A 6 -87.82 19.30 -11.43
N ALA A 7 -87.58 19.62 -10.15
CA ALA A 7 -86.38 20.14 -9.54
C ALA A 7 -85.18 19.20 -9.69
N ARG A 8 -83.98 19.78 -9.79
CA ARG A 8 -82.73 19.12 -9.41
C ARG A 8 -81.81 20.09 -8.69
N ALA A 9 -81.58 19.73 -7.43
CA ALA A 9 -80.41 19.85 -6.57
C ALA A 9 -79.30 20.87 -6.95
N GLY A 10 -78.97 21.69 -5.94
CA GLY A 10 -77.94 22.72 -6.01
C GLY A 10 -76.51 22.21 -6.16
N LEU A 11 -75.68 23.11 -6.67
CA LEU A 11 -74.23 23.01 -6.66
C LEU A 11 -73.69 24.26 -5.96
N ARG A 12 -73.25 24.03 -4.72
CA ARG A 12 -72.62 24.98 -3.81
C ARG A 12 -71.21 25.25 -4.35
N ALA A 13 -70.93 26.49 -4.74
CA ALA A 13 -69.60 26.91 -5.17
C ALA A 13 -68.64 26.90 -3.97
N THR A 14 -67.76 25.91 -3.90
CA THR A 14 -66.65 25.88 -2.95
C THR A 14 -65.44 26.60 -3.55
N GLN A 15 -65.06 27.71 -2.94
CA GLN A 15 -63.80 28.40 -3.19
C GLN A 15 -62.64 27.43 -2.84
N PHE A 16 -61.84 27.07 -3.84
CA PHE A 16 -60.59 26.35 -3.61
C PHE A 16 -59.53 27.35 -3.14
N SER A 17 -59.22 27.32 -1.85
CA SER A 17 -58.02 27.93 -1.28
C SER A 17 -56.81 27.14 -1.74
N VAL A 18 -55.92 27.78 -2.50
CA VAL A 18 -54.62 27.20 -2.86
C VAL A 18 -53.70 27.31 -1.63
N PRO A 19 -53.19 26.20 -1.07
CA PRO A 19 -52.18 26.31 -0.02
C PRO A 19 -50.88 26.83 -0.66
N ARG A 20 -50.41 28.00 -0.20
CA ARG A 20 -49.04 28.45 -0.44
C ARG A 20 -48.10 27.42 0.18
N THR A 21 -47.55 26.52 -0.63
CA THR A 21 -46.43 25.68 -0.21
C THR A 21 -45.25 26.60 0.10
N ALA A 22 -44.91 26.69 1.38
CA ALA A 22 -43.73 27.38 1.85
C ALA A 22 -42.50 26.86 1.10
N ALA A 23 -41.66 27.78 0.63
CA ALA A 23 -40.36 27.46 0.07
C ALA A 23 -39.56 26.66 1.10
N VAL A 24 -39.41 25.35 0.86
CA VAL A 24 -38.40 24.56 1.55
C VAL A 24 -37.08 25.07 1.00
N ASN A 25 -36.47 26.03 1.71
CA ASN A 25 -35.08 26.39 1.53
C ASN A 25 -34.30 25.10 1.68
N GLY A 26 -33.93 24.49 0.56
CA GLY A 26 -33.10 23.31 0.51
C GLY A 26 -31.77 23.68 1.12
N ILE A 27 -31.62 23.37 2.41
CA ILE A 27 -30.34 23.39 3.09
C ILE A 27 -29.52 22.40 2.29
N ARG A 28 -28.58 22.91 1.49
CA ARG A 28 -27.58 22.10 0.81
C ARG A 28 -26.83 21.35 1.90
N SER A 29 -27.24 20.12 2.18
CA SER A 29 -26.50 19.22 3.04
C SER A 29 -25.19 18.95 2.30
N TYR A 30 -24.11 19.54 2.78
CA TYR A 30 -22.77 19.20 2.38
C TYR A 30 -22.60 17.71 2.65
N ALA A 31 -22.35 16.93 1.59
CA ALA A 31 -22.02 15.53 1.71
C ALA A 31 -20.85 15.41 2.70
N THR A 32 -21.03 14.61 3.76
CA THR A 32 -19.93 14.24 4.64
C THR A 32 -18.83 13.66 3.75
N PRO A 33 -17.61 14.21 3.76
CA PRO A 33 -16.56 13.69 2.89
C PRO A 33 -16.37 12.22 3.25
N ALA A 34 -16.51 11.35 2.25
CA ALA A 34 -16.16 9.95 2.41
C ALA A 34 -14.73 9.90 2.95
N GLN A 35 -14.53 9.12 4.01
CA GLN A 35 -13.25 9.04 4.70
C GLN A 35 -12.20 8.54 3.72
N GLU A 36 -11.40 9.46 3.19
CA GLU A 36 -10.43 9.18 2.13
C GLU A 36 -9.23 8.49 2.77
N THR A 37 -9.26 7.17 2.84
CA THR A 37 -8.15 6.34 3.32
C THR A 37 -7.00 6.42 2.31
N ARG A 38 -6.21 7.50 2.39
CA ARG A 38 -5.03 7.70 1.54
C ARG A 38 -3.87 6.82 2.02
N ALA A 39 -3.03 6.39 1.09
CA ALA A 39 -1.80 5.68 1.40
C ALA A 39 -0.84 6.60 2.19
N PRO A 40 -0.09 6.07 3.18
CA PRO A 40 0.78 6.87 4.04
C PRO A 40 2.00 7.47 3.31
N VAL A 41 2.42 6.85 2.21
CA VAL A 41 3.56 7.29 1.39
C VAL A 41 3.14 7.30 -0.07
N ALA A 42 3.52 8.36 -0.80
CA ALA A 42 3.32 8.43 -2.23
C ALA A 42 4.31 7.48 -2.93
N LEU A 43 3.78 6.46 -3.60
CA LEU A 43 4.57 5.56 -4.43
C LEU A 43 4.38 5.91 -5.90
N PHE A 44 5.46 5.81 -6.66
CA PHE A 44 5.49 6.14 -8.07
C PHE A 44 5.57 4.88 -8.95
N GLY A 45 5.23 5.06 -10.23
CA GLY A 45 5.21 3.99 -11.21
C GLY A 45 3.92 3.18 -11.22
N VAL A 46 3.82 2.29 -12.20
CA VAL A 46 2.68 1.38 -12.37
C VAL A 46 2.46 0.58 -11.09
N ASP A 47 3.51 -0.06 -10.60
CA ASP A 47 3.44 -0.91 -9.41
C ASP A 47 3.00 -0.13 -8.17
N GLY A 48 3.46 1.13 -8.03
CA GLY A 48 3.06 2.02 -6.95
C GLY A 48 1.58 2.43 -6.99
N THR A 49 1.02 2.68 -8.17
CA THR A 49 -0.41 2.97 -8.32
C THR A 49 -1.29 1.78 -7.94
N TYR A 50 -0.90 0.56 -8.33
CA TYR A 50 -1.63 -0.65 -7.94
C TYR A 50 -1.45 -0.98 -6.46
N ALA A 51 -0.25 -0.84 -5.90
CA ALA A 51 0.00 -1.05 -4.48
C ALA A 51 -0.80 -0.07 -3.59
N SER A 52 -0.85 1.21 -3.99
CA SER A 52 -1.66 2.21 -3.27
C SER A 52 -3.15 1.93 -3.39
N ALA A 53 -3.65 1.55 -4.57
CA ALA A 53 -5.04 1.15 -4.77
C ALA A 53 -5.41 -0.05 -3.88
N LEU A 54 -4.57 -1.09 -3.87
CA LEU A 54 -4.74 -2.27 -3.03
C LEU A 54 -4.77 -1.91 -1.54
N TYR A 55 -3.84 -1.07 -1.09
CA TYR A 55 -3.84 -0.58 0.29
C TYR A 55 -5.14 0.16 0.64
N THR A 56 -5.64 1.06 -0.24
CA THR A 56 -6.90 1.77 0.02
C THR A 56 -8.11 0.83 0.07
N ALA A 57 -8.13 -0.21 -0.77
CA ALA A 57 -9.18 -1.22 -0.75
C ALA A 57 -9.14 -2.04 0.56
N SER A 58 -7.96 -2.51 0.94
CA SER A 58 -7.73 -3.25 2.19
C SER A 58 -8.04 -2.43 3.44
N ALA A 59 -7.74 -1.13 3.43
CA ALA A 59 -8.03 -0.20 4.52
C ALA A 59 -9.54 -0.01 4.70
N LYS A 60 -10.29 0.16 3.61
CA LYS A 60 -11.76 0.30 3.64
C LYS A 60 -12.46 -0.94 4.18
N SER A 61 -11.94 -2.13 3.87
CA SER A 61 -12.50 -3.41 4.32
C SER A 61 -11.93 -3.91 5.65
N ALA A 62 -11.08 -3.12 6.33
CA ALA A 62 -10.42 -3.48 7.59
C ALA A 62 -9.65 -4.82 7.54
N ALA A 63 -9.15 -5.22 6.37
CA ALA A 63 -8.47 -6.50 6.12
C ALA A 63 -6.96 -6.35 5.86
N LEU A 64 -6.36 -5.23 6.30
CA LEU A 64 -4.97 -4.86 6.02
C LEU A 64 -3.95 -5.95 6.36
N ASP A 65 -3.97 -6.49 7.59
CA ASP A 65 -2.97 -7.48 8.00
C ASP A 65 -3.13 -8.85 7.30
N GLN A 66 -4.36 -9.22 6.90
CA GLN A 66 -4.59 -10.44 6.13
C GLN A 66 -4.02 -10.30 4.72
N THR A 67 -4.39 -9.20 4.05
CA THR A 67 -3.91 -8.91 2.69
C THR A 67 -2.39 -8.79 2.65
N ALA A 68 -1.77 -8.22 3.69
CA ALA A 68 -0.31 -8.13 3.81
C ALA A 68 0.39 -9.48 3.93
N ARG A 69 -0.19 -10.43 4.67
CA ARG A 69 0.37 -11.78 4.79
C ARG A 69 0.27 -12.53 3.47
N ALA A 70 -0.87 -12.46 2.82
CA ALA A 70 -1.10 -13.16 1.56
C ALA A 70 -0.25 -12.59 0.41
N ILE A 71 -0.05 -11.26 0.34
CA ILE A 71 0.90 -10.64 -0.60
C ILE A 71 2.34 -11.03 -0.29
N ALA A 72 2.72 -11.15 0.99
CA ALA A 72 4.07 -11.60 1.37
C ALA A 72 4.30 -13.04 0.91
N SER A 73 3.35 -13.95 1.13
CA SER A 73 3.41 -15.33 0.64
C SER A 73 3.50 -15.39 -0.88
N LEU A 74 2.71 -14.59 -1.60
CA LEU A 74 2.83 -14.47 -3.05
C LEU A 74 4.23 -13.99 -3.47
N GLY A 75 4.75 -12.93 -2.85
CA GLY A 75 6.09 -12.42 -3.13
C GLY A 75 7.19 -13.47 -2.94
N GLU A 76 7.09 -14.30 -1.91
CA GLU A 76 8.02 -15.41 -1.67
C GLU A 76 7.95 -16.48 -2.77
N THR A 77 6.75 -16.85 -3.19
CA THR A 77 6.56 -17.84 -4.28
C THR A 77 7.07 -17.34 -5.63
N LEU A 78 6.87 -16.06 -5.95
CA LEU A 78 7.41 -15.45 -7.17
C LEU A 78 8.94 -15.41 -7.17
N LYS A 79 9.55 -15.15 -6.01
CA LYS A 79 11.01 -15.12 -5.85
C LYS A 79 11.62 -16.52 -5.95
N ALA A 80 10.90 -17.55 -5.53
CA ALA A 80 11.32 -18.95 -5.67
C ALA A 80 11.32 -19.39 -7.14
N ASP A 81 10.28 -19.05 -7.90
CA ASP A 81 10.08 -19.56 -9.26
C ASP A 81 10.26 -18.49 -10.35
N LYS A 82 11.49 -18.33 -10.85
CA LYS A 82 11.80 -17.42 -11.98
C LYS A 82 11.00 -17.72 -13.26
N LYS A 83 10.61 -18.97 -13.46
CA LYS A 83 9.75 -19.38 -14.59
C LYS A 83 8.37 -18.75 -14.50
N LEU A 84 7.80 -18.68 -13.30
CA LEU A 84 6.50 -18.07 -13.05
C LEU A 84 6.52 -16.58 -13.40
N VAL A 85 7.56 -15.85 -12.99
CA VAL A 85 7.74 -14.42 -13.34
C VAL A 85 7.80 -14.23 -14.85
N THR A 86 8.52 -15.09 -15.57
CA THR A 86 8.64 -15.02 -17.04
C THR A 86 7.28 -15.26 -17.72
N ILE A 87 6.50 -16.22 -17.22
CA ILE A 87 5.16 -16.51 -17.72
C ILE A 87 4.22 -15.33 -17.45
N LEU A 88 4.23 -14.77 -16.24
CA LEU A 88 3.40 -13.61 -15.88
C LEU A 88 3.74 -12.34 -16.68
N GLY A 89 5.00 -12.20 -17.12
CA GLY A 89 5.45 -11.11 -17.97
C GLY A 89 5.16 -11.31 -19.46
N ALA A 90 4.71 -12.50 -19.89
CA ALA A 90 4.47 -12.78 -21.30
C ALA A 90 3.11 -12.21 -21.78
N PRO A 91 3.09 -11.24 -22.71
CA PRO A 91 1.85 -10.62 -23.16
C PRO A 91 0.98 -11.55 -24.03
N MET A 92 1.56 -12.64 -24.56
CA MET A 92 0.90 -13.57 -25.48
C MET A 92 -0.08 -14.54 -24.80
N LEU A 93 -0.18 -14.53 -23.47
CA LEU A 93 -1.11 -15.40 -22.74
C LEU A 93 -2.57 -15.03 -23.04
N THR A 94 -3.41 -16.04 -23.27
CA THR A 94 -4.83 -15.84 -23.50
C THR A 94 -5.53 -15.40 -22.20
N ILE A 95 -6.72 -14.81 -22.33
CA ILE A 95 -7.51 -14.36 -21.16
C ILE A 95 -7.86 -15.56 -20.25
N ALA A 96 -8.17 -16.72 -20.85
CA ALA A 96 -8.49 -17.93 -20.13
C ALA A 96 -7.28 -18.44 -19.31
N ASP A 97 -6.10 -18.48 -19.92
CA ASP A 97 -4.87 -18.91 -19.24
C ASP A 97 -4.51 -17.96 -18.08
N LYS A 98 -4.73 -16.65 -18.26
CA LYS A 98 -4.52 -15.65 -17.21
C LYS A 98 -5.47 -15.87 -16.03
N GLN A 99 -6.74 -16.17 -16.29
CA GLN A 99 -7.72 -16.46 -15.24
C GLN A 99 -7.36 -17.72 -14.46
N SER A 100 -6.95 -18.80 -15.12
CA SER A 100 -6.50 -20.01 -14.43
C SER A 100 -5.27 -19.75 -13.56
N ILE A 101 -4.31 -18.97 -14.06
CA ILE A 101 -3.13 -18.57 -13.27
C ILE A 101 -3.54 -17.76 -12.05
N VAL A 102 -4.46 -16.80 -12.20
CA VAL A 102 -4.98 -16.01 -11.08
C VAL A 102 -5.66 -16.88 -10.02
N GLU A 103 -6.45 -17.88 -10.44
CA GLU A 103 -7.09 -18.81 -9.51
C GLU A 103 -6.08 -19.67 -8.75
N GLU A 104 -5.02 -20.14 -9.40
CA GLU A 104 -3.93 -20.88 -8.77
C GLU A 104 -3.17 -20.01 -7.77
N LEU A 105 -2.80 -18.79 -8.17
CA LEU A 105 -2.14 -17.82 -7.30
C LEU A 105 -3.01 -17.46 -6.09
N ALA A 106 -4.32 -17.28 -6.28
CA ALA A 106 -5.24 -16.99 -5.19
C ALA A 106 -5.36 -18.15 -4.19
N LYS A 107 -5.26 -19.41 -4.64
CA LYS A 107 -5.23 -20.59 -3.75
C LYS A 107 -3.93 -20.63 -2.93
N ILE A 108 -2.80 -20.30 -3.54
CA ILE A 108 -1.48 -20.29 -2.90
C ILE A 108 -1.37 -19.17 -1.85
N ALA A 109 -1.92 -17.98 -2.16
CA ALA A 109 -1.88 -16.81 -1.27
C ALA A 109 -2.75 -16.97 -0.01
N GLY A 110 -3.74 -17.88 -0.05
CA GLY A 110 -4.79 -18.01 0.95
C GLY A 110 -5.95 -17.04 0.70
N THR A 111 -7.17 -17.48 1.03
CA THR A 111 -8.38 -16.68 0.84
C THR A 111 -8.52 -15.62 1.94
N ASP A 112 -8.41 -14.35 1.57
CA ASP A 112 -8.86 -13.26 2.43
C ASP A 112 -10.38 -13.31 2.63
N LYS A 113 -10.86 -12.94 3.81
CA LYS A 113 -12.30 -12.92 4.17
C LYS A 113 -13.17 -12.05 3.24
N ALA A 114 -12.55 -11.15 2.47
CA ALA A 114 -13.24 -10.16 1.64
C ALA A 114 -12.99 -10.31 0.13
N GLY A 115 -12.25 -11.34 -0.33
CA GLY A 115 -11.98 -11.55 -1.76
C GLY A 115 -11.16 -10.44 -2.45
N ILE A 116 -10.55 -9.54 -1.67
CA ILE A 116 -9.84 -8.35 -2.18
C ILE A 116 -8.66 -8.75 -3.06
N LEU A 117 -7.89 -9.76 -2.65
CA LEU A 117 -6.77 -10.24 -3.43
C LEU A 117 -7.18 -10.90 -4.75
N LYS A 118 -8.28 -11.67 -4.75
CA LYS A 118 -8.79 -12.26 -5.98
C LYS A 118 -9.16 -11.16 -6.98
N ASN A 119 -9.95 -10.18 -6.54
CA ASN A 119 -10.35 -9.04 -7.36
C ASN A 119 -9.12 -8.23 -7.83
N PHE A 120 -8.12 -8.08 -6.97
CA PHE A 120 -6.87 -7.40 -7.33
C PHE A 120 -6.11 -8.15 -8.42
N LEU A 121 -5.95 -9.47 -8.30
CA LEU A 121 -5.29 -10.29 -9.31
C LEU A 121 -6.08 -10.32 -10.63
N GLU A 122 -7.41 -10.35 -10.58
CA GLU A 122 -8.28 -10.23 -11.75
C GLU A 122 -8.07 -8.88 -12.45
N THR A 123 -8.07 -7.77 -11.71
CA THR A 123 -7.82 -6.44 -12.30
C THR A 123 -6.41 -6.31 -12.90
N LEU A 124 -5.39 -6.96 -12.31
CA LEU A 124 -4.06 -7.02 -12.92
C LEU A 124 -4.05 -7.84 -14.21
N ALA A 125 -4.78 -8.95 -14.25
CA ALA A 125 -4.91 -9.80 -15.43
C ALA A 125 -5.62 -9.08 -16.58
N GLU A 126 -6.73 -8.40 -16.29
CA GLU A 126 -7.49 -7.59 -17.27
C GLU A 126 -6.62 -6.49 -17.89
N ASN A 127 -5.79 -5.84 -17.08
CA ASN A 127 -4.90 -4.77 -17.53
C ASN A 127 -3.61 -5.27 -18.18
N ASN A 128 -3.40 -6.59 -18.31
CA ASN A 128 -2.15 -7.21 -18.78
C ASN A 128 -0.90 -6.81 -17.96
N ARG A 129 -1.05 -6.63 -16.65
CA ARG A 129 0.01 -6.15 -15.73
C ARG A 129 0.43 -7.18 -14.70
N LEU A 130 0.22 -8.46 -14.98
CA LEU A 130 0.65 -9.54 -14.10
C LEU A 130 2.19 -9.59 -13.93
N GLY A 131 2.96 -9.18 -14.93
CA GLY A 131 4.43 -9.08 -14.82
C GLY A 131 4.92 -8.06 -13.78
N SER A 132 4.10 -7.06 -13.45
CA SER A 132 4.41 -6.04 -12.42
C SER A 132 4.18 -6.52 -10.99
N LEU A 133 3.67 -7.74 -10.80
CA LEU A 133 3.19 -8.23 -9.51
C LEU A 133 4.32 -8.32 -8.46
N GLU A 134 5.53 -8.69 -8.87
CA GLU A 134 6.70 -8.68 -7.98
C GLU A 134 6.98 -7.28 -7.44
N GLY A 135 7.01 -6.27 -8.32
CA GLY A 135 7.19 -4.87 -7.93
C GLY A 135 6.06 -4.38 -7.02
N VAL A 136 4.81 -4.77 -7.29
CA VAL A 136 3.66 -4.45 -6.44
C VAL A 136 3.85 -5.02 -5.03
N CYS A 137 4.30 -6.27 -4.89
CA CYS A 137 4.52 -6.91 -3.60
C CYS A 137 5.54 -6.14 -2.75
N GLU A 138 6.65 -5.72 -3.36
CA GLU A 138 7.69 -4.95 -2.68
C GLU A 138 7.19 -3.57 -2.25
N LYS A 139 6.50 -2.87 -3.16
CA LYS A 139 5.89 -1.56 -2.89
C LYS A 139 4.82 -1.65 -1.80
N PHE A 140 4.02 -2.70 -1.78
CA PHE A 140 3.02 -2.92 -0.74
C PHE A 140 3.66 -3.17 0.63
N ALA A 141 4.78 -3.91 0.68
CA ALA A 141 5.54 -4.09 1.91
C ALA A 141 6.07 -2.75 2.47
N THR A 142 6.54 -1.86 1.59
CA THR A 142 6.93 -0.49 1.99
C THR A 142 5.75 0.31 2.55
N LEU A 143 4.56 0.24 1.93
CA LEU A 143 3.35 0.91 2.44
C LEU A 143 2.95 0.38 3.82
N MET A 144 3.03 -0.93 4.02
CA MET A 144 2.72 -1.54 5.31
C MET A 144 3.71 -1.14 6.40
N GLY A 145 5.01 -1.06 6.08
CA GLY A 145 6.03 -0.53 6.98
C GLY A 145 5.72 0.92 7.39
N ALA A 146 5.40 1.76 6.41
CA ALA A 146 5.02 3.15 6.67
C ALA A 146 3.73 3.27 7.50
N HIS A 147 2.72 2.44 7.24
CA HIS A 147 1.47 2.40 8.02
C HIS A 147 1.71 2.00 9.48
N ARG A 148 2.62 1.05 9.73
CA ARG A 148 3.01 0.64 11.10
C ARG A 148 3.93 1.64 11.79
N GLY A 149 4.42 2.65 11.05
CA GLY A 149 5.45 3.56 11.54
C GLY A 149 6.76 2.82 11.82
N GLU A 150 7.11 1.86 10.98
CA GLU A 150 8.40 1.17 11.01
C GLU A 150 9.42 1.91 10.14
N ILE A 151 10.67 2.01 10.61
CA ILE A 151 11.81 2.52 9.84
C ILE A 151 12.73 1.34 9.53
N ASP A 152 13.10 1.19 8.27
CA ASP A 152 14.10 0.21 7.84
C ASP A 152 15.50 0.63 8.34
N LEU A 153 16.15 -0.29 9.06
CA LEU A 153 17.49 -0.17 9.59
C LEU A 153 18.40 -1.16 8.86
N ASN A 154 19.16 -0.69 7.87
CA ASN A 154 20.17 -1.52 7.23
C ASN A 154 21.47 -1.40 7.99
N ILE A 155 21.98 -2.51 8.51
CA ILE A 155 23.28 -2.58 9.17
C ILE A 155 24.21 -3.35 8.26
N THR A 156 25.21 -2.69 7.70
CA THR A 156 26.25 -3.33 6.89
C THR A 156 27.51 -3.47 7.74
N SER A 157 27.95 -4.70 8.00
CA SER A 157 29.13 -5.00 8.80
C SER A 157 30.19 -5.78 8.02
N ALA A 158 31.46 -5.63 8.41
CA ALA A 158 32.56 -6.39 7.81
C ALA A 158 32.50 -7.90 8.09
N GLN A 159 31.91 -8.28 9.22
CA GLN A 159 31.76 -9.67 9.66
C GLN A 159 30.32 -9.89 10.14
N GLU A 160 29.88 -11.15 10.17
CA GLU A 160 28.60 -11.52 10.78
C GLU A 160 28.50 -11.02 12.22
N LEU A 161 27.37 -10.37 12.52
CA LEU A 161 27.09 -9.78 13.82
C LEU A 161 26.44 -10.82 14.73
N ASP A 162 26.94 -10.95 15.97
CA ASP A 162 26.27 -11.71 17.02
C ASP A 162 24.92 -11.07 17.40
N ALA A 163 23.95 -11.90 17.80
CA ALA A 163 22.60 -11.49 18.19
C ALA A 163 22.61 -10.49 19.35
N LYS A 164 23.58 -10.60 20.28
CA LYS A 164 23.74 -9.63 21.38
C LYS A 164 24.12 -8.25 20.85
N THR A 165 24.99 -8.20 19.84
CA THR A 165 25.46 -6.97 19.22
C THR A 165 24.34 -6.32 18.42
N LEU A 166 23.54 -7.10 17.68
CA LEU A 166 22.34 -6.63 16.98
C LEU A 166 21.33 -5.99 17.94
N SER A 167 20.99 -6.67 19.04
CA SER A 167 20.07 -6.11 20.04
C SER A 167 20.60 -4.83 20.70
N ARG A 168 21.93 -4.73 20.90
CA ARG A 168 22.56 -3.53 21.42
C ARG A 168 22.49 -2.38 20.42
N LEU A 169 22.70 -2.65 19.14
CA LEU A 169 22.57 -1.67 18.06
C LEU A 169 21.13 -1.19 17.90
N GLU A 170 20.15 -2.09 17.92
CA GLU A 170 18.72 -1.76 17.94
C GLU A 170 18.36 -0.82 19.10
N LYS A 171 18.86 -1.11 20.31
CA LYS A 171 18.64 -0.25 21.48
C LYS A 171 19.34 1.11 21.35
N ALA A 172 20.53 1.14 20.75
CA ALA A 172 21.28 2.38 20.54
C ALA A 172 20.57 3.27 19.49
N VAL A 173 20.13 2.68 18.39
CA VAL A 173 19.43 3.38 17.31
C VAL A 173 18.05 3.81 17.76
N SER A 174 17.31 2.98 18.50
CA SER A 174 15.98 3.37 19.02
C SER A 174 16.05 4.54 20.00
N LYS A 175 17.10 4.63 20.82
CA LYS A 175 17.36 5.78 21.71
C LYS A 175 17.90 7.02 20.99
N SER A 176 18.44 6.85 19.80
CA SER A 176 18.99 7.97 19.04
C SER A 176 17.87 8.85 18.46
N GLN A 177 18.16 10.12 18.23
CA GLN A 177 17.23 11.08 17.60
C GLN A 177 16.82 10.67 16.18
N PHE A 178 17.49 9.67 15.59
CA PHE A 178 17.25 9.20 14.23
C PHE A 178 15.99 8.33 14.12
N SER A 179 15.56 7.66 15.19
CA SER A 179 14.37 6.80 15.16
C SER A 179 13.06 7.56 15.36
N GLN A 180 13.09 8.77 15.93
CA GLN A 180 11.90 9.54 16.34
C GLN A 180 10.87 8.70 17.16
N GLY A 181 11.32 7.66 17.87
CA GLY A 181 10.44 6.76 18.64
C GLY A 181 9.66 5.73 17.80
N LYS A 182 10.01 5.57 16.52
CA LYS A 182 9.40 4.59 15.60
C LYS A 182 9.98 3.19 15.79
N LYS A 183 9.21 2.16 15.42
CA LYS A 183 9.67 0.76 15.46
C LYS A 183 10.73 0.54 14.39
N LEU A 184 11.74 -0.28 14.68
CA LEU A 184 12.86 -0.54 13.76
C LEU A 184 12.70 -1.92 13.14
N LYS A 185 12.81 -1.99 11.81
CA LYS A 185 12.93 -3.25 11.07
C LYS A 185 14.39 -3.44 10.68
N VAL A 186 15.07 -4.38 11.32
CA VAL A 186 16.52 -4.58 11.12
C VAL A 186 16.79 -5.53 9.97
N VAL A 187 17.62 -5.06 9.04
CA VAL A 187 18.18 -5.86 7.95
C VAL A 187 19.69 -5.85 8.09
N ALA A 188 20.26 -6.97 8.53
CA ALA A 188 21.71 -7.12 8.64
C ALA A 188 22.28 -7.63 7.31
N LYS A 189 23.32 -6.95 6.81
CA LYS A 189 24.08 -7.30 5.60
C LYS A 189 25.54 -7.40 5.95
N VAL A 190 26.25 -8.35 5.34
CA VAL A 190 27.70 -8.51 5.51
C VAL A 190 28.39 -8.05 4.25
N ASN A 191 29.34 -7.13 4.38
CA ASN A 191 30.21 -6.69 3.30
C ASN A 191 31.68 -6.71 3.77
N PRO A 192 32.50 -7.68 3.31
CA PRO A 192 33.91 -7.79 3.70
C PRO A 192 34.79 -6.62 3.22
N ASP A 193 34.34 -5.84 2.21
CA ASP A 193 35.09 -4.70 1.66
C ASP A 193 35.29 -3.56 2.66
N LEU A 194 34.48 -3.52 3.72
CA LEU A 194 34.60 -2.52 4.78
C LEU A 194 35.88 -2.69 5.61
N VAL A 195 36.52 -3.87 5.56
CA VAL A 195 37.69 -4.32 6.35
C VAL A 195 37.43 -4.38 7.85
N GLY A 196 36.69 -3.41 8.40
CA GLY A 196 36.24 -3.33 9.77
C GLY A 196 35.23 -2.21 9.99
N GLY A 197 34.59 -2.21 11.15
CA GLY A 197 33.55 -1.26 11.49
C GLY A 197 32.17 -1.63 10.91
N LEU A 198 31.27 -0.64 10.90
CA LEU A 198 29.89 -0.81 10.46
C LEU A 198 29.35 0.44 9.77
N VAL A 199 28.40 0.25 8.88
CA VAL A 199 27.63 1.32 8.24
C VAL A 199 26.16 1.09 8.60
N VAL A 200 25.51 2.10 9.16
CA VAL A 200 24.10 2.05 9.53
C VAL A 200 23.32 3.00 8.64
N GLU A 201 22.35 2.50 7.90
CA GLU A 201 21.40 3.30 7.14
C GLU A 201 20.04 3.25 7.85
N ILE A 202 19.51 4.43 8.17
CA ILE A 202 18.25 4.66 8.87
C ILE A 202 17.36 5.47 7.93
N GLY A 203 16.52 4.79 7.14
CA GLY A 203 15.77 5.45 6.06
C GLY A 203 16.70 6.25 5.14
N ASP A 204 16.58 7.57 5.17
CA ASP A 204 17.38 8.49 4.32
C ASP A 204 18.72 8.93 4.94
N ARG A 205 19.03 8.49 6.17
CA ARG A 205 20.24 8.92 6.89
C ARG A 205 21.25 7.78 6.98
N THR A 206 22.48 8.06 6.58
CA THR A 206 23.58 7.09 6.68
C THR A 206 24.60 7.53 7.73
N VAL A 207 24.91 6.63 8.66
CA VAL A 207 25.98 6.77 9.65
C VAL A 207 27.06 5.77 9.29
N ASP A 208 28.15 6.28 8.71
CA ASP A 208 29.28 5.47 8.30
C ASP A 208 30.40 5.53 9.35
N LEU A 209 30.68 4.37 9.96
CA LEU A 209 31.76 4.14 10.92
C LEU A 209 32.71 3.03 10.42
N SER A 210 32.79 2.83 9.11
CA SER A 210 33.68 1.85 8.49
C SER A 210 35.14 2.31 8.49
N VAL A 211 36.04 1.33 8.59
CA VAL A 211 37.49 1.56 8.57
C VAL A 211 37.95 1.96 7.17
N SER A 212 37.40 1.33 6.13
CA SER A 212 37.68 1.67 4.73
C SER A 212 37.40 3.15 4.42
N SER A 213 36.24 3.69 4.82
CA SER A 213 35.92 5.10 4.64
C SER A 213 36.83 6.03 5.43
N LYS A 214 37.27 5.62 6.62
CA LYS A 214 38.21 6.42 7.42
C LYS A 214 39.58 6.51 6.75
N ILE A 215 40.10 5.40 6.22
CA ILE A 215 41.35 5.37 5.45
C ILE A 215 41.22 6.22 4.17
N ALA A 216 40.11 6.09 3.44
CA ALA A 216 39.86 6.87 2.24
C ALA A 216 39.84 8.39 2.51
N LYS A 217 39.18 8.81 3.61
CA LYS A 217 39.18 10.22 4.05
C LYS A 217 40.59 10.72 4.40
N MET A 218 41.41 9.89 5.05
CA MET A 218 42.80 10.25 5.37
C MET A 218 43.66 10.40 4.11
N ASN A 219 43.58 9.43 3.18
CA ASN A 219 44.32 9.49 1.93
C ASN A 219 43.92 10.72 1.11
N LYS A 220 42.63 11.04 1.05
CA LYS A 220 42.13 12.24 0.37
C LYS A 220 42.64 13.53 1.02
N ALA A 221 42.65 13.60 2.35
CA ALA A 221 43.18 14.77 3.04
C ALA A 221 44.69 14.96 2.79
N LEU A 222 45.44 13.87 2.63
CA LEU A 222 46.87 13.92 2.29
C LEU A 222 47.10 14.32 0.83
N SER A 223 46.27 13.86 -0.11
CA SER A 223 46.38 14.24 -1.52
C SER A 223 45.94 15.69 -1.78
N ASP A 224 44.93 16.18 -1.06
CA ASP A 224 44.45 17.56 -1.22
C ASP A 224 45.42 18.59 -0.61
N ALA A 225 46.33 18.15 0.27
CA ALA A 225 47.31 19.01 0.94
C ALA A 225 48.64 19.14 0.18
N LEU A 226 48.78 18.49 -0.98
CA LEU A 226 50.00 18.38 -1.77
C LEU A 226 49.79 18.97 -3.17
#